data_AF-A0A9J6H1R3-F1
#
_entry.id   AF-A0A9J6H1R3-F1
#
_cell.length_a   1.000
_cell.length_b   1.000
_cell.length_c   1.000
_cell.angle_alpha   90.00
_cell.angle_beta   90.00
_cell.angle_gamma   90.00
#
_symmetry.space_group_name_H-M   'P 1'
#
loop_
_entity.id
_entity.type
_entity.pdbx_description
1 polymer ?
#
loop_
_entity_poly.entity_id
_entity_poly.type
_entity_poly.pdbx_seq_one_letter_code
_entity_poly.pdbx_strand_id
1 'polypeptide(L)'
;MHPEHHSGWRKARAEAISRQYSRDADAVFTDAAAYSSYPAFALAVSPAQGGQAITASVKTLSPAEAEEAAIPLAISSTQATTVVTDSQQACRHFQAGTVHAAVRAMLLRHPPQR
;
A
#
# COMPACT_ATOMS: atom_id res chain seq x y z
N MET A 1 -5.89 -8.14 -13.95
CA MET A 1 -6.24 -6.88 -14.66
C MET A 1 -5.34 -6.79 -15.89
N HIS A 2 -5.89 -6.61 -17.10
CA HIS A 2 -5.08 -6.43 -18.31
C HIS A 2 -4.63 -4.95 -18.41
N PRO A 3 -3.32 -4.66 -18.51
CA PRO A 3 -2.78 -3.31 -18.35
C PRO A 3 -3.23 -2.30 -19.42
N GLU A 4 -3.63 -2.77 -20.60
CA GLU A 4 -3.87 -1.91 -21.77
C GLU A 4 -5.35 -1.53 -22.01
N HIS A 5 -6.33 -2.31 -21.54
CA HIS A 5 -7.73 -2.14 -21.96
C HIS A 5 -8.58 -1.25 -21.05
N HIS A 6 -8.11 -0.88 -19.84
CA HIS A 6 -8.93 -0.16 -18.85
C HIS A 6 -8.30 1.14 -18.32
N SER A 7 -7.39 1.77 -19.08
CA SER A 7 -6.66 2.98 -18.66
C SER A 7 -7.58 4.12 -18.19
N GLY A 8 -8.68 4.38 -18.92
CA GLY A 8 -9.66 5.40 -18.56
C GLY A 8 -10.39 5.12 -17.25
N TRP A 9 -10.75 3.85 -16.99
CA TRP A 9 -11.42 3.46 -15.75
C TRP A 9 -10.49 3.48 -14.55
N ARG A 10 -9.22 3.09 -14.74
CA ARG A 10 -8.20 3.20 -13.70
C ARG A 10 -7.98 4.66 -13.30
N LYS A 11 -7.89 5.57 -14.29
CA LYS A 11 -7.77 7.01 -14.05
C LYS A 11 -9.01 7.55 -13.31
N ALA A 12 -10.21 7.25 -13.79
CA ALA A 12 -11.45 7.70 -13.14
C ALA A 12 -11.56 7.18 -11.69
N ARG A 13 -11.13 5.94 -11.43
CA ARG A 13 -11.12 5.36 -10.09
C ARG A 13 -10.07 6.01 -9.18
N ALA A 14 -8.86 6.20 -9.68
CA ALA A 14 -7.81 6.91 -8.94
C ALA A 14 -8.24 8.35 -8.62
N GLU A 15 -8.88 9.05 -9.56
CA GLU A 15 -9.44 10.38 -9.33
C GLU A 15 -10.60 10.39 -8.33
N ALA A 16 -11.44 9.35 -8.32
CA ALA A 16 -12.53 9.22 -7.36
C ALA A 16 -12.00 8.98 -5.94
N ILE A 17 -11.04 8.05 -5.81
CA ILE A 17 -10.36 7.74 -4.54
C ILE A 17 -9.58 8.97 -4.06
N SER A 18 -8.83 9.62 -4.96
CA SER A 18 -8.11 10.85 -4.64
C SER A 18 -9.08 11.93 -4.16
N ARG A 19 -10.19 12.19 -4.87
CA ARG A 19 -11.20 13.17 -4.42
C ARG A 19 -11.82 12.85 -3.07
N GLN A 20 -12.00 11.57 -2.77
CA GLN A 20 -12.59 11.12 -1.51
C GLN A 20 -11.64 11.36 -0.33
N TYR A 21 -10.34 11.11 -0.51
CA TYR A 21 -9.36 11.14 0.58
C TYR A 21 -8.40 12.35 0.52
N SER A 22 -8.44 13.18 -0.52
CA SER A 22 -7.55 14.36 -0.66
C SER A 22 -7.79 15.44 0.39
N ARG A 23 -8.93 15.39 1.10
CA ARG A 23 -9.24 16.31 2.21
C ARG A 23 -8.97 15.70 3.58
N ASP A 24 -8.66 14.41 3.64
CA ASP A 24 -8.29 13.73 4.86
C ASP A 24 -6.78 13.91 5.07
N ALA A 25 -6.42 14.77 6.02
CA ALA A 25 -5.02 15.03 6.36
C ALA A 25 -4.33 13.80 6.98
N ASP A 26 -5.12 12.86 7.52
CA ASP A 26 -4.64 11.65 8.18
C ASP A 26 -4.72 10.42 7.24
N ALA A 27 -4.96 10.64 5.95
CA ALA A 27 -4.94 9.59 4.93
C ALA A 27 -3.57 9.47 4.24
N VAL A 28 -3.15 8.22 4.03
CA VAL A 28 -1.97 7.87 3.24
C VAL A 28 -2.32 6.84 2.17
N PHE A 29 -1.70 6.98 1.00
CA PHE A 29 -1.81 6.05 -0.11
C PHE A 29 -0.61 5.11 -0.13
N THR A 30 -0.85 3.83 -0.37
CA THR A 30 0.19 2.80 -0.43
C THR A 30 0.20 2.10 -1.77
N ASP A 31 1.38 1.76 -2.26
CA ASP A 31 1.60 1.01 -3.50
C ASP A 31 2.87 0.15 -3.41
N ALA A 32 2.93 -0.90 -4.24
CA ALA A 32 4.08 -1.77 -4.39
C ALA A 32 4.40 -2.04 -5.87
N ALA A 33 5.67 -1.86 -6.25
CA ALA A 33 6.12 -2.08 -7.62
C ALA A 33 7.36 -2.98 -7.65
N ALA A 34 7.38 -3.94 -8.58
CA ALA A 34 8.53 -4.82 -8.77
C ALA A 34 9.75 -4.03 -9.28
N TYR A 35 10.94 -4.35 -8.76
CA TYR A 35 12.18 -3.91 -9.41
C TYR A 35 12.37 -4.68 -10.72
N SER A 36 12.81 -3.99 -11.76
CA SER A 36 13.09 -4.62 -13.07
C SER A 36 14.28 -5.58 -13.04
N SER A 37 15.24 -5.37 -12.12
CA SER A 37 16.53 -6.08 -12.11
C SER A 37 16.80 -6.89 -10.84
N TYR A 38 15.88 -6.90 -9.86
CA TYR A 38 16.07 -7.55 -8.57
C TYR A 38 14.80 -8.30 -8.14
N PRO A 39 14.92 -9.46 -7.47
CA PRO A 39 13.78 -10.23 -6.94
C PRO A 39 13.22 -9.57 -5.67
N ALA A 40 12.75 -8.34 -5.81
CA ALA A 40 12.25 -7.51 -4.74
C ALA A 40 11.24 -6.50 -5.29
N PHE A 41 10.46 -5.91 -4.38
CA PHE A 41 9.51 -4.86 -4.68
C PHE A 41 9.87 -3.61 -3.89
N ALA A 42 9.74 -2.45 -4.54
CA ALA A 42 9.68 -1.16 -3.89
C ALA A 42 8.30 -0.96 -3.28
N LEU A 43 8.26 -0.49 -2.04
CA LEU A 43 7.05 -0.10 -1.33
C LEU A 43 7.04 1.42 -1.23
N ALA A 44 5.88 2.04 -1.39
CA ALA A 44 5.71 3.48 -1.25
C ALA A 44 4.49 3.79 -0.38
N VAL A 45 4.64 4.79 0.48
CA VAL A 45 3.57 5.42 1.26
C VAL A 45 3.61 6.91 1.01
N SER A 46 2.54 7.47 0.46
CA SER A 46 2.43 8.87 0.09
C SER A 46 1.31 9.57 0.87
N PRO A 47 1.58 10.66 1.60
CA PRO A 47 0.54 11.44 2.26
C PRO A 47 -0.46 12.04 1.27
N ALA A 48 -1.75 12.07 1.64
CA ALA A 48 -2.79 12.58 0.75
C ALA A 48 -2.70 14.09 0.46
N GLN A 49 -2.15 14.86 1.41
CA GLN A 49 -1.93 16.32 1.27
C GLN A 49 -0.64 16.67 0.51
N GLY A 50 0.06 15.67 -0.03
CA GLY A 50 1.42 15.82 -0.56
C GLY A 50 2.47 15.83 0.55
N GLY A 51 3.73 15.69 0.16
CA GLY A 51 4.86 15.59 1.10
C GLY A 51 5.86 14.53 0.66
N GLN A 52 6.82 14.24 1.55
CA GLN A 52 7.82 13.22 1.28
C GLN A 52 7.19 11.83 1.38
N ALA A 53 7.34 11.03 0.32
CA ALA A 53 6.95 9.63 0.35
C ALA A 53 7.93 8.83 1.22
N ILE A 54 7.38 7.92 2.01
CA ILE A 54 8.15 6.92 2.75
C ILE A 54 8.27 5.71 1.84
N THR A 55 9.49 5.19 1.70
CA THR A 55 9.76 4.06 0.83
C THR A 55 10.53 2.97 1.55
N ALA A 56 10.32 1.73 1.13
CA ALA A 56 11.09 0.58 1.59
C ALA A 56 11.27 -0.42 0.46
N SER A 57 12.04 -1.48 0.71
CA SER A 57 12.15 -2.61 -0.21
C SER A 57 11.87 -3.91 0.51
N VAL A 58 11.07 -4.77 -0.12
CA VAL A 58 10.76 -6.11 0.39
C VAL A 58 11.29 -7.15 -0.59
N LYS A 59 12.03 -8.12 -0.07
CA LYS A 59 12.52 -9.26 -0.86
C LYS A 59 11.41 -10.31 -0.93
N THR A 60 10.63 -10.28 -2.01
CA THR A 60 9.63 -11.30 -2.33
C THR A 60 9.48 -11.39 -3.86
N LEU A 61 8.98 -12.53 -4.32
CA LEU A 61 8.54 -12.74 -5.70
C LEU A 61 7.02 -12.66 -5.84
N SER A 62 6.29 -12.51 -4.72
CA SER A 62 4.83 -12.43 -4.70
C SER A 62 4.39 -10.96 -4.74
N PRO A 63 3.72 -10.51 -5.82
CA PRO A 63 3.12 -9.19 -5.84
C PRO A 63 2.10 -9.01 -4.72
N ALA A 64 1.31 -10.05 -4.41
CA ALA A 64 0.31 -9.99 -3.35
C ALA A 64 0.93 -9.73 -1.97
N GLU A 65 2.05 -10.38 -1.67
CA GLU A 65 2.79 -10.18 -0.42
C GLU A 65 3.41 -8.78 -0.37
N ALA A 66 3.93 -8.28 -1.49
CA ALA A 66 4.50 -6.93 -1.57
C ALA A 66 3.43 -5.83 -1.36
N GLU A 67 2.28 -5.96 -2.01
CA GLU A 67 1.12 -5.08 -1.83
C GLU A 67 0.65 -5.06 -0.37
N GLU A 68 0.53 -6.23 0.26
CA GLU A 68 0.22 -6.31 1.68
C GLU A 68 1.30 -5.68 2.54
N ALA A 69 2.59 -5.81 2.21
CA ALA A 69 3.70 -5.27 2.97
C ALA A 69 3.76 -3.73 2.94
N ALA A 70 3.16 -3.09 1.94
CA ALA A 70 3.03 -1.63 1.91
C ALA A 70 2.13 -1.08 3.04
N ILE A 71 1.14 -1.86 3.50
CA ILE A 71 0.22 -1.47 4.58
C ILE A 71 0.94 -1.38 5.95
N PRO A 72 1.69 -2.40 6.43
CA PRO A 72 2.50 -2.29 7.64
C PRO A 72 3.54 -1.19 7.57
N LEU A 73 4.09 -0.90 6.37
CA LEU A 73 4.99 0.25 6.22
C LEU A 73 4.26 1.53 6.59
N ALA A 74 3.04 1.77 6.08
CA ALA A 74 2.24 2.92 6.46
C ALA A 74 1.93 2.96 7.97
N ILE A 75 1.48 1.83 8.54
CA ILE A 75 1.12 1.72 9.96
C ILE A 75 2.30 2.00 10.89
N SER A 76 3.50 1.55 10.53
CA SER A 76 4.69 1.67 11.38
C SER A 76 5.45 2.98 11.23
N SER A 77 5.22 3.71 10.14
CA SER A 77 6.00 4.90 9.77
C SER A 77 5.20 6.20 9.75
N THR A 78 3.88 6.14 9.97
CA THR A 78 3.00 7.31 9.98
C THR A 78 2.04 7.27 11.16
N GLN A 79 1.43 8.42 11.45
CA GLN A 79 0.31 8.55 12.39
C GLN A 79 -1.04 8.54 11.65
N ALA A 80 -1.06 8.08 10.40
CA ALA A 80 -2.24 8.07 9.57
C ALA A 80 -3.33 7.18 10.19
N THR A 81 -4.57 7.69 10.21
CA THR A 81 -5.74 6.92 10.67
C THR A 81 -6.37 6.15 9.52
N THR A 82 -6.13 6.60 8.29
CA THR A 82 -6.66 5.99 7.06
C THR A 82 -5.51 5.54 6.16
N VAL A 83 -5.44 4.24 5.87
CA VAL A 83 -4.52 3.67 4.87
C VAL A 83 -5.32 3.26 3.64
N VAL A 84 -4.95 3.78 2.47
CA VAL A 84 -5.62 3.51 1.20
C VAL A 84 -4.69 2.72 0.29
N THR A 85 -5.12 1.53 -0.12
CA THR A 85 -4.45 0.68 -1.11
C THR A 85 -5.36 0.47 -2.32
N ASP A 86 -4.79 0.34 -3.52
CA ASP A 86 -5.52 -0.07 -4.72
C ASP A 86 -5.54 -1.61 -4.91
N SER A 87 -4.81 -2.35 -4.07
CA SER A 87 -4.82 -3.81 -4.03
C SER A 87 -6.05 -4.33 -3.29
N GLN A 88 -7.08 -4.69 -4.07
CA GLN A 88 -8.29 -5.33 -3.53
C GLN A 88 -7.97 -6.63 -2.77
N GLN A 89 -6.94 -7.37 -3.20
CA GLN A 89 -6.52 -8.59 -2.53
C GLN A 89 -5.94 -8.29 -1.14
N ALA A 90 -5.05 -7.30 -1.03
CA ALA A 90 -4.49 -6.90 0.26
C ALA A 90 -5.61 -6.45 1.22
N CYS A 91 -6.54 -5.61 0.77
CA CYS A 91 -7.70 -5.22 1.56
C CYS A 91 -8.49 -6.43 2.10
N ARG A 92 -8.77 -7.43 1.26
CA ARG A 92 -9.51 -8.63 1.67
C ARG A 92 -8.75 -9.46 2.71
N HIS A 93 -7.44 -9.64 2.52
CA HIS A 93 -6.62 -10.41 3.47
C HIS A 93 -6.53 -9.71 4.83
N PHE A 94 -6.40 -8.38 4.86
CA PHE A 94 -6.44 -7.61 6.10
C PHE A 94 -7.80 -7.69 6.79
N GLN A 95 -8.91 -7.55 6.04
CA GLN A 95 -10.27 -7.68 6.59
C GLN A 95 -10.54 -9.07 7.17
N ALA A 96 -10.00 -10.13 6.55
CA ALA A 96 -10.13 -11.50 7.02
C ALA A 96 -9.14 -11.88 8.14
N GLY A 97 -8.13 -11.05 8.42
CA GLY A 97 -7.03 -11.38 9.33
C GLY A 97 -6.06 -12.45 8.80
N THR A 98 -6.04 -12.69 7.49
CA THR A 98 -5.29 -13.77 6.81
C THR A 98 -4.14 -13.23 5.96
N VAL A 99 -3.32 -12.35 6.52
CA VAL A 99 -2.16 -11.77 5.81
C VAL A 99 -0.99 -12.76 5.70
N HIS A 100 -0.08 -12.51 4.76
CA HIS A 100 1.12 -13.34 4.59
C HIS A 100 1.98 -13.37 5.87
N ALA A 101 2.70 -14.48 6.08
CA ALA A 101 3.50 -14.68 7.30
C ALA A 101 4.57 -13.59 7.51
N ALA A 102 5.21 -13.12 6.43
CA ALA A 102 6.19 -12.04 6.50
C ALA A 102 5.53 -10.70 6.90
N VAL A 103 4.37 -10.38 6.32
CA VAL A 103 3.57 -9.19 6.65
C VAL A 103 3.14 -9.22 8.12
N ARG A 104 2.67 -10.37 8.61
CA ARG A 104 2.38 -10.57 10.02
C ARG A 104 3.61 -10.33 10.90
N ALA A 105 4.78 -10.84 10.49
CA ALA A 105 6.02 -10.61 11.22
C ALA A 105 6.43 -9.13 11.25
N MET A 106 6.22 -8.37 10.17
CA MET A 106 6.46 -6.92 10.14
C MET A 106 5.58 -6.19 11.15
N LEU A 107 4.28 -6.48 11.18
CA LEU A 107 3.33 -5.88 12.13
C LEU A 107 3.68 -6.19 13.59
N LEU A 108 4.14 -7.42 13.87
CA LEU A 108 4.53 -7.82 15.22
C LEU A 108 5.85 -7.19 15.68
N ARG A 109 6.80 -6.96 14.77
CA ARG A 109 8.09 -6.33 15.08
C ARG A 109 7.98 -4.80 15.21
N HIS A 110 7.06 -4.20 14.46
CA HIS A 110 6.82 -2.77 14.43
C HIS A 110 5.35 -2.49 14.75
N PRO A 111 4.94 -2.68 16.02
CA PRO A 111 3.56 -2.42 16.40
C PRO A 111 3.20 -0.94 16.14
N PRO A 112 1.92 -0.64 15.83
CA PRO A 112 1.47 0.72 15.64
C PRO A 112 1.81 1.58 16.86
N GLN A 113 2.48 2.71 16.62
CA GLN A 113 2.78 3.70 17.65
C GLN A 113 1.52 4.56 17.83
N ARG A 114 0.65 4.17 18.77
CA ARG A 114 -0.53 4.95 19.17
C ARG A 114 -0.19 5.96 20.26
#